data_AF-A0A5D4TMA6-F1
#
_entry.id   AF-A0A5D4TMA6-F1
#
_cell.length_a   1.000
_cell.length_b   1.000
_cell.length_c   1.000
_cell.angle_alpha   90.00
_cell.angle_beta   90.00
_cell.angle_gamma   90.00
#
_symmetry.space_group_name_H-M   'P 1'
#
loop_
_entity.id
_entity.type
_entity.pdbx_description
1 polymer ?
#
loop_
_entity_poly.entity_id
_entity_poly.type
_entity_poly.pdbx_seq_one_letter_code
_entity_poly.pdbx_strand_id
1 'polypeptide(L)' 'VIKKHAKPSQENPQGGIINREAPIHVSNVMPLDPKSGEPTRVGYKVVDGKKVRVATKSGEQLDK' A
#
# COMPACT_ATOMS: atom_id res chain seq x y z
N VAL A 1 9.43 -1.54 -10.65
CA VAL A 1 10.79 -1.12 -10.23
C VAL A 1 11.40 -0.32 -11.38
N ILE A 2 11.91 0.88 -11.11
CA ILE A 2 12.56 1.75 -12.10
C ILE A 2 14.07 1.76 -11.88
N LYS A 3 14.82 1.80 -12.99
CA LYS A 3 16.27 1.99 -12.98
C LYS A 3 16.56 3.48 -13.02
N LYS A 4 17.13 4.02 -11.93
CA LYS A 4 17.56 5.41 -11.84
C LYS A 4 19.09 5.47 -11.87
N HIS A 5 19.64 6.15 -12.86
CA HIS A 5 21.07 6.46 -12.88
C HIS A 5 21.36 7.53 -11.83
N ALA A 6 22.22 7.20 -10.88
CA ALA A 6 22.65 8.10 -9.82
C ALA A 6 24.12 8.43 -9.97
N LYS A 7 24.44 9.73 -9.93
CA LYS A 7 25.83 10.19 -9.80
C LYS A 7 26.35 9.78 -8.42
N PRO A 8 27.67 9.52 -8.28
CA PRO A 8 28.28 9.27 -6.98
C PRO A 8 27.95 10.35 -5.96
N SER A 9 27.63 9.94 -4.73
CA SER A 9 27.41 10.82 -3.57
C SER A 9 28.11 10.26 -2.34
N GLN A 10 28.18 11.01 -1.24
CA GLN A 10 28.79 10.51 -0.01
C GLN A 10 28.11 9.24 0.53
N GLU A 11 26.79 9.13 0.35
CA GLU A 11 26.00 7.94 0.70
C GLU A 11 26.14 6.80 -0.33
N ASN A 12 26.46 7.11 -1.58
CA ASN A 12 26.68 6.13 -2.64
C ASN A 12 27.94 6.48 -3.46
N PRO A 13 29.15 6.21 -2.93
CA PRO A 13 30.41 6.63 -3.55
C PRO A 13 30.70 5.95 -4.90
N GLN A 14 30.15 4.76 -5.12
CA GLN A 14 30.31 4.01 -6.37
C GLN A 14 29.43 4.56 -7.50
N GLY A 15 28.37 5.32 -7.18
CA GLY A 15 27.33 5.69 -8.14
C GLY A 15 26.69 4.48 -8.82
N GLY A 16 26.01 4.70 -9.95
CA GLY A 16 25.54 3.62 -10.81
C GLY A 16 24.02 3.57 -10.98
N ILE A 17 23.52 2.41 -11.40
CA ILE A 17 22.10 2.19 -11.65
C ILE A 17 21.43 1.68 -10.37
N ILE A 18 20.65 2.54 -9.74
CA ILE A 18 19.88 2.20 -8.54
C ILE A 18 18.49 1.74 -8.96
N ASN A 19 18.09 0.56 -8.49
CA ASN A 19 16.70 0.11 -8.60
C ASN A 19 15.88 0.77 -7.49
N ARG A 20 14.86 1.54 -7.87
CA ARG A 20 13.92 2.17 -6.94
C ARG A 20 12.50 1.77 -7.26
N GLU A 21 11.66 1.77 -6.25
CA GLU A 21 10.22 1.61 -6.45
C GLU A 21 9.67 2.86 -7.16
N ALA A 22 8.74 2.62 -8.08
CA ALA A 22 8.05 3.68 -8.79
C ALA A 22 6.68 3.88 -8.15
N PRO A 23 6.14 5.11 -8.18
CA PRO A 23 4.75 5.33 -7.78
C PRO A 23 3.83 4.48 -8.67
N ILE A 24 2.81 3.91 -8.05
CA ILE A 24 1.72 3.23 -8.72
C ILE A 24 0.43 4.02 -8.50
N HIS A 25 -0.44 4.04 -9.50
CA HIS A 25 -1.71 4.75 -9.39
C HIS A 25 -2.61 4.06 -8.35
N VAL A 26 -3.28 4.85 -7.51
CA VAL A 26 -4.09 4.34 -6.39
C VAL A 26 -5.25 3.45 -6.84
N SER A 27 -5.76 3.62 -8.06
CA SER A 27 -6.82 2.74 -8.60
C SER A 27 -6.34 1.30 -8.87
N ASN A 28 -5.03 1.07 -8.94
CA ASN A 28 -4.46 -0.24 -9.26
C ASN A 28 -4.13 -1.06 -8.01
N VAL A 29 -4.51 -0.57 -6.81
CA VAL A 29 -4.31 -1.27 -5.54
C VAL A 29 -5.64 -1.53 -4.84
N MET A 30 -5.72 -2.64 -4.09
CA MET A 30 -6.85 -2.96 -3.24
C MET A 30 -6.35 -3.33 -1.83
N PRO A 31 -7.09 -2.95 -0.77
CA PRO A 31 -6.82 -3.46 0.57
C PRO A 31 -6.99 -4.98 0.62
N LEU A 32 -6.09 -5.63 1.34
CA LEU A 32 -6.22 -7.04 1.68
C LEU A 32 -7.13 -7.19 2.89
N ASP A 33 -8.01 -8.17 2.82
CA ASP A 33 -8.83 -8.57 3.96
C ASP A 33 -7.96 -9.24 5.03
N PRO A 34 -7.96 -8.74 6.28
CA PRO A 34 -7.16 -9.32 7.35
C PRO A 34 -7.50 -10.79 7.64
N LYS A 35 -8.73 -11.24 7.35
CA LYS A 35 -9.13 -12.64 7.57
C LYS A 35 -8.69 -13.58 6.45
N SER A 36 -9.00 -13.21 5.21
CA SER A 36 -8.89 -14.11 4.06
C SER A 36 -7.60 -13.89 3.25
N GLY A 37 -6.91 -12.76 3.45
CA GLY A 37 -5.76 -12.37 2.63
C GLY A 37 -6.13 -12.03 1.19
N GLU A 38 -7.42 -12.02 0.85
CA GLU A 38 -7.89 -11.70 -0.49
C GLU A 38 -8.07 -10.18 -0.67
N PRO A 39 -7.93 -9.67 -1.91
CA PRO A 39 -8.28 -8.29 -2.20
C PRO A 39 -9.78 -8.04 -2.00
N THR A 40 -10.10 -6.93 -1.31
CA THR A 40 -11.49 -6.55 -0.99
C THR A 40 -11.78 -5.08 -1.23
N ARG A 41 -13.07 -4.79 -1.48
CA ARG A 41 -13.59 -3.43 -1.49
C ARG A 41 -13.86 -2.94 -0.07
N VAL A 42 -13.68 -1.63 0.14
CA VAL A 42 -13.93 -0.96 1.41
C VAL A 42 -15.41 -0.58 1.52
N GLY A 43 -16.05 -1.03 2.59
CA GLY A 43 -17.31 -0.50 3.11
C GLY A 43 -17.08 0.35 4.35
N TYR A 44 -18.15 0.93 4.89
CA TYR A 44 -18.10 1.71 6.13
C TYR A 44 -19.15 1.20 7.11
N LYS A 45 -18.77 1.11 8.39
CA LYS A 45 -19.68 0.82 9.49
C LYS A 45 -19.43 1.81 10.62
N VAL A 46 -20.47 2.10 11.41
CA VAL A 46 -20.33 2.86 12.65
C VAL A 46 -20.25 1.86 13.79
N VAL A 47 -19.15 1.88 14.53
CA VAL A 47 -18.93 1.09 15.74
C VAL A 47 -18.54 2.07 16.83
N ASP A 48 -19.25 2.04 17.96
CA ASP A 48 -19.00 2.91 19.12
C ASP A 48 -18.92 4.42 18.79
N GLY A 49 -19.79 4.87 17.87
CA GLY A 49 -19.87 6.26 17.43
C GLY A 49 -18.76 6.70 16.45
N LYS A 50 -17.84 5.81 16.08
CA LYS A 50 -16.77 6.08 15.10
C LYS A 50 -17.02 5.37 13.78
N LYS A 51 -16.77 6.08 12.67
CA LYS A 51 -16.85 5.53 11.32
C LYS A 51 -15.57 4.75 11.01
N VAL A 52 -15.68 3.43 10.89
CA VAL A 52 -14.57 2.53 10.59
C VAL A 52 -14.71 1.94 9.19
N ARG A 53 -13.58 1.68 8.53
CA ARG A 53 -13.53 0.96 7.26
C ARG A 53 -13.65 -0.54 7.51
N VAL A 54 -14.49 -1.20 6.73
CA VAL A 54 -14.70 -2.66 6.80
C VAL A 54 -14.44 -3.31 5.45
N ALA A 55 -13.88 -4.52 5.46
CA ALA A 55 -13.76 -5.35 4.27
C ALA A 55 -15.16 -5.84 3.87
N THR A 56 -15.55 -5.65 2.61
CA THR A 56 -16.91 -6.03 2.16
C THR A 56 -17.10 -7.55 2.15
N LYS A 57 -16.04 -8.35 1.96
CA LYS A 57 -16.14 -9.82 1.91
C LYS A 57 -16.28 -10.45 3.31
N SER A 58 -15.45 -10.06 4.27
CA SER A 58 -15.43 -10.65 5.62
C SER A 58 -16.23 -9.86 6.66
N GLY A 59 -16.53 -8.59 6.37
CA GLY A 59 -17.11 -7.65 7.34
C GLY A 59 -16.11 -7.20 8.41
N GLU A 60 -14.84 -7.58 8.31
CA GLU A 60 -13.82 -7.28 9.32
C GLU A 60 -13.28 -5.85 9.17
N GLN A 61 -12.86 -5.26 10.29
CA GLN A 61 -12.34 -3.90 10.32
C GLN A 61 -10.95 -3.83 9.67
N LEU A 62 -10.78 -2.87 8.74
CA LEU A 62 -9.53 -2.63 8.01
C LEU A 62 -8.60 -1.64 8.73
N ASP A 63 -9.13 -0.86 9.67
CA ASP A 63 -8.37 0.12 10.45
C ASP A 63 -7.75 -0.59 11.67
N LYS A 64 -6.43 -0.80 11.61
CA LYS A 64 -5.58 -1.27 12.72
C LYS A 64 -4.83 -0.10 13.33
#